data_AF-A0A7W9HS39-F1
#
_entry.id   AF-A0A7W9HS39-F1
#
_cell.length_a   1.000
_cell.length_b   1.000
_cell.length_c   1.000
_cell.angle_alpha   90.00
_cell.angle_beta   90.00
_cell.angle_gamma   90.00
#
_symmetry.space_group_name_H-M   'P 1'
#
loop_
_entity.id
_entity.type
_entity.pdbx_description
1 polymer ?
#
loop_
_entity_poly.entity_id
_entity_poly.type
_entity_poly.pdbx_seq_one_letter_code
_entity_poly.pdbx_strand_id
1 'polypeptide(L)' 'MTLWRKSSRSASSANCVEVALVGKRVAARDSKNPAPIIAFPVASWARFLRAQ' A
#
# COMPACT_ATOMS: atom_id res chain seq x y z
N MET A 1 -13.55 -9.35 -0.55
CA MET A 1 -13.35 -8.26 0.44
C MET A 1 -11.87 -7.90 0.42
N THR A 2 -11.52 -6.64 0.14
CA THR A 2 -10.12 -6.19 0.09
C THR A 2 -9.64 -5.91 1.51
N LEU A 3 -8.69 -6.69 2.02
CA LEU A 3 -8.15 -6.50 3.37
C LEU A 3 -6.94 -5.54 3.33
N TRP A 4 -7.12 -4.35 3.91
CA TRP A 4 -6.07 -3.34 4.02
C TRP A 4 -5.12 -3.65 5.18
N ARG A 5 -3.82 -3.51 4.93
CA ARG A 5 -2.76 -3.65 5.92
C ARG A 5 -2.06 -2.33 6.10
N LYS A 6 -2.16 -1.76 7.30
CA LYS A 6 -1.45 -0.54 7.69
C LYS A 6 0.03 -0.83 7.95
N SER A 7 0.91 0.06 7.51
CA SER A 7 2.35 -0.06 7.76
C SER A 7 2.67 0.08 9.24
N SER A 8 3.59 -0.76 9.76
CA SER A 8 4.11 -0.67 11.13
C SER A 8 4.94 0.61 11.39
N ARG A 9 5.36 1.31 10.32
CA ARG A 9 6.09 2.59 10.39
C ARG A 9 5.16 3.80 10.54
N SER A 10 3.85 3.57 10.63
CA SER A 10 2.80 4.59 10.72
C SER A 10 2.61 5.14 12.14
N ALA A 11 3.69 5.43 12.86
CA ALA A 11 3.62 6.04 14.19
C ALA A 11 3.02 7.46 14.12
N SER A 12 2.41 7.86 15.23
CA SER A 12 1.43 8.94 15.48
C SER A 12 1.32 10.18 14.58
N SER A 13 2.27 10.60 13.75
CA SER A 13 2.20 11.95 13.17
C SER A 13 2.43 12.13 11.67
N ALA A 14 3.23 11.36 10.92
CA ALA A 14 3.61 11.87 9.58
C ALA A 14 3.14 11.08 8.35
N ASN A 15 3.40 9.78 8.20
CA ASN A 15 3.34 9.14 6.87
C ASN A 15 2.68 7.75 6.90
N CYS A 16 1.36 7.71 7.13
CA CYS A 16 0.64 6.46 7.31
C CYS A 16 0.22 5.89 5.95
N VAL A 17 0.77 4.74 5.56
CA VAL A 17 0.42 4.06 4.29
C VAL A 17 -0.28 2.74 4.60
N GLU A 18 -1.33 2.45 3.82
CA GLU A 18 -1.98 1.14 3.79
C GLU A 18 -1.83 0.49 2.42
N VAL A 19 -1.66 -0.83 2.40
CA VAL A 19 -1.61 -1.61 1.17
C VAL A 19 -2.62 -2.75 1.20
N ALA A 20 -3.13 -3.14 0.03
CA ALA A 20 -3.99 -4.30 -0.11
C ALA A 20 -3.71 -5.06 -1.42
N LEU A 21 -3.90 -6.38 -1.38
CA LEU A 21 -3.89 -7.21 -2.58
C LEU A 21 -5.29 -7.18 -3.21
N VAL A 22 -5.36 -6.80 -4.48
CA VAL A 22 -6.59 -6.74 -5.27
C VAL A 22 -6.37 -7.49 -6.58
N GLY A 23 -6.70 -8.78 -6.57
CA GLY A 23 -6.40 -9.68 -7.70
C GLY A 23 -4.90 -9.70 -8.02
N LYS A 24 -4.53 -9.35 -9.25
CA LYS A 24 -3.11 -9.29 -9.71
C LYS A 24 -2.43 -7.94 -9.46
N ARG A 25 -3.01 -7.09 -8.61
CA ARG A 25 -2.50 -5.76 -8.29
C ARG A 25 -2.30 -5.56 -6.79
N VAL A 26 -1.39 -4.65 -6.46
CA VAL A 26 -1.20 -4.09 -5.12
C VAL A 26 -1.71 -2.66 -5.14
N ALA A 27 -2.70 -2.38 -4.30
CA ALA A 27 -3.23 -1.04 -4.09
C ALA A 27 -2.51 -0.41 -2.89
N ALA A 28 -2.14 0.86 -3.00
CA ALA A 28 -1.57 1.66 -1.93
C ALA A 28 -2.38 2.95 -1.77
N ARG A 29 -2.58 3.37 -0.52
CA ARG A 29 -3.25 4.63 -0.18
C ARG A 29 -2.68 5.23 1.10
N ASP A 30 -2.93 6.52 1.28
CA ASP A 30 -2.69 7.19 2.55
C ASP A 30 -3.79 6.81 3.56
N SER A 31 -3.42 6.50 4.80
CA SER A 31 -4.41 6.12 5.83
C SER A 31 -5.28 7.29 6.27
N LYS A 32 -4.82 8.53 6.12
CA LYS A 32 -5.52 9.76 6.55
C LYS A 32 -6.41 10.31 5.44
N ASN A 33 -6.09 10.04 4.17
CA ASN A 33 -6.87 10.35 2.99
C ASN A 33 -7.03 9.08 2.11
N PRO A 34 -7.99 8.19 2.44
CA PRO A 34 -8.07 6.85 1.86
C PRO A 34 -8.74 6.79 0.47
N ALA A 35 -9.25 7.91 -0.05
CA ALA A 35 -9.92 7.97 -1.35
C ALA A 35 -8.97 7.80 -2.55
N PRO A 36 -7.83 8.51 -2.64
CA PRO A 36 -6.84 8.26 -3.69
C PRO A 36 -6.17 6.91 -3.48
N ILE A 37 -6.34 6.02 -4.46
CA ILE A 37 -5.73 4.69 -4.50
C ILE A 37 -4.83 4.61 -5.74
N ILE A 38 -3.56 4.26 -5.52
CA ILE A 38 -2.62 3.97 -6.60
C ILE A 38 -2.43 2.47 -6.66
N ALA A 39 -2.54 1.86 -7.85
CA ALA A 39 -2.46 0.42 -8.03
C ALA A 39 -1.32 0.01 -8.97
N PHE A 40 -0.54 -0.98 -8.54
CA PHE A 40 0.60 -1.51 -9.27
C PHE A 40 0.40 -2.98 -9.63
N PRO A 41 0.95 -3.49 -10.74
CA PRO A 41 1.07 -4.93 -10.93
C PRO A 41 1.89 -5.56 -9.80
N VAL A 42 1.50 -6.77 -9.34
CA VAL A 42 2.23 -7.48 -8.27
C VAL A 42 3.70 -7.67 -8.61
N ALA A 43 4.04 -7.96 -9.87
CA ALA A 43 5.42 -8.11 -10.32
C ALA A 43 6.25 -6.83 -10.14
N SER A 44 5.68 -5.66 -10.49
CA SER A 44 6.35 -4.37 -10.33
C SER A 44 6.55 -4.03 -8.85
N TRP A 45 5.54 -4.29 -8.02
CA TRP A 45 5.63 -4.09 -6.56
C TRP A 45 6.71 -4.98 -5.93
N ALA A 46 6.78 -6.26 -6.30
CA ALA A 46 7.80 -7.18 -5.83
C ALA A 46 9.22 -6.81 -6.30
N ARG A 47 9.36 -6.18 -7.48
CA ARG A 47 10.63 -5.63 -7.94
C ARG A 47 11.05 -4.40 -7.12
N PHE A 48 10.11 -3.50 -6.86
CA PHE A 48 10.34 -2.32 -6.03
C PHE A 48 10.83 -2.69 -4.61
N LEU A 49 10.19 -3.66 -3.96
CA LEU A 49 10.59 -4.11 -2.61
C LEU A 49 11.98 -4.75 -2.54
N ARG A 50 12.49 -5.30 -3.65
CA ARG A 50 13.82 -5.92 -3.72
C ARG A 50 14.92 -4.92 -4.13
N ALA A 51 14.53 -3.72 -4.53
CA ALA A 51 15.47 -2.66 -4.93
C ALA A 51 15.84 -1.74 -3.75
N GLN A 52 15.49 -2.11 -2.51
CA GLN A 52 15.79 -1.38 -1.28
C GLN A 52 16.91 -2.06 -0.48
#